data_AF-A0A923WD04-F1
#
_entry.id   AF-A0A923WD04-F1
#
_cell.length_a   1.000
_cell.length_b   1.000
_cell.length_c   1.000
_cell.angle_alpha   90.00
_cell.angle_beta   90.00
_cell.angle_gamma   90.00
#
_symmetry.space_group_name_H-M   'P 1'
#
loop_
_entity.id
_entity.type
_entity.pdbx_description
1 polymer ?
#
loop_
_entity_poly.entity_id
_entity_poly.type
_entity_poly.pdbx_seq_one_letter_code
_entity_poly.pdbx_strand_id
1 'polypeptide(L)'
;MKNILLASLLLTASFNSFSQTQIPNGDFENWKAFPHCEGIDSLVNFFTYDEFIYYGSIQGGKAGYCNPTPTAIKTTDKQSGTYALKLTTLNLGTFGYASNFVQLGSVGTYDGLLGATGAPFTGRPTKLTGYYKFTKGGTDTLGFSIATSNESDFVAFGELSINESSNSDYTKFEIPLEYNPLITGNPTDI
;
A
#
# COMPACT_ATOMS: atom_id res chain seq x y z
N MET A 1 -64.19 -9.79 12.65
CA MET A 1 -63.60 -8.49 13.01
C MET A 1 -62.09 -8.61 12.94
N LYS A 2 -61.48 -7.88 11.99
CA LYS A 2 -60.07 -7.48 11.86
C LYS A 2 -59.01 -8.32 12.60
N ASN A 3 -58.43 -9.29 11.89
CA ASN A 3 -57.09 -9.80 12.18
C ASN A 3 -56.09 -8.68 11.84
N ILE A 4 -55.67 -7.91 12.84
CA ILE A 4 -54.63 -6.89 12.67
C ILE A 4 -53.29 -7.60 12.82
N LEU A 5 -52.61 -7.74 11.68
CA LEU A 5 -51.20 -8.06 11.54
C LEU A 5 -50.35 -7.22 12.51
N LEU A 6 -49.77 -7.86 13.54
CA LEU A 6 -48.54 -7.34 14.14
C LEU A 6 -47.39 -7.68 13.18
N ALA A 7 -47.26 -6.87 12.13
CA ALA A 7 -46.01 -6.74 11.41
C ALA A 7 -45.07 -5.92 12.31
N SER A 8 -44.25 -6.61 13.10
CA SER A 8 -43.14 -6.03 13.84
C SER A 8 -42.22 -5.35 12.85
N LEU A 9 -42.34 -4.02 12.78
CA LEU A 9 -41.53 -3.12 11.98
C LEU A 9 -40.07 -3.25 12.45
N LEU A 10 -39.30 -4.12 11.80
CA LEU A 10 -37.84 -4.10 11.82
C LEU A 10 -37.42 -2.80 11.15
N LEU A 11 -37.35 -1.72 11.92
CA LEU A 11 -36.67 -0.50 11.53
C LEU A 11 -35.16 -0.80 11.60
N THR A 12 -34.65 -1.54 10.62
CA THR A 12 -33.22 -1.62 10.37
C THR A 12 -32.78 -0.22 9.94
N ALA A 13 -32.37 0.57 10.93
CA ALA A 13 -31.56 1.75 10.69
C ALA A 13 -30.36 1.28 9.86
N SER A 14 -30.42 1.56 8.56
CA SER A 14 -29.28 1.46 7.67
C SER A 14 -28.34 2.54 8.16
N PHE A 15 -27.50 2.21 9.14
CA PHE A 15 -26.32 3.00 9.40
C PHE A 15 -25.60 3.03 8.06
N ASN A 16 -25.64 4.19 7.40
CA ASN A 16 -24.69 4.51 6.36
C ASN A 16 -23.34 4.49 7.09
N SER A 17 -22.72 3.31 7.17
CA SER A 17 -21.30 3.21 7.42
C SER A 17 -20.68 4.09 6.36
N PHE A 18 -20.15 5.25 6.78
CA PHE A 18 -19.24 5.99 5.93
C PHE A 18 -18.21 4.96 5.48
N SER A 19 -18.24 4.62 4.19
CA SER A 19 -17.21 3.80 3.59
C SER A 19 -15.91 4.48 3.98
N GLN A 20 -15.09 3.80 4.79
CA GLN A 20 -13.71 4.22 4.94
C GLN A 20 -13.19 4.28 3.51
N THR A 21 -12.73 5.45 3.05
CA THR A 21 -12.15 5.56 1.72
C THR A 21 -10.97 4.59 1.68
N GLN A 22 -11.20 3.45 1.02
CA GLN A 22 -10.31 2.31 1.08
C GLN A 22 -9.15 2.60 0.13
N ILE A 23 -7.93 2.31 0.58
CA ILE A 23 -6.79 2.26 -0.34
C ILE A 23 -7.16 1.26 -1.46
N PRO A 24 -7.12 1.67 -2.74
CA PRO A 24 -7.43 0.77 -3.83
C PRO A 24 -6.57 -0.50 -3.74
N ASN A 25 -7.21 -1.67 -3.69
CA ASN A 25 -6.53 -2.97 -3.53
C ASN A 25 -5.63 -3.07 -2.26
N GLY A 26 -5.97 -2.34 -1.19
CA GLY A 26 -5.23 -2.40 0.08
C GLY A 26 -5.43 -3.71 0.87
N ASP A 27 -6.31 -4.60 0.39
CA ASP A 27 -6.46 -5.98 0.85
C ASP A 27 -5.50 -6.96 0.15
N PHE A 28 -4.79 -6.50 -0.89
CA PHE A 28 -3.79 -7.27 -1.64
C PHE A 28 -4.35 -8.51 -2.37
N GLU A 29 -5.60 -8.46 -2.81
CA GLU A 29 -6.24 -9.58 -3.51
C GLU A 29 -6.02 -9.55 -5.03
N ASN A 30 -5.80 -8.37 -5.61
CA ASN A 30 -5.72 -8.19 -7.06
C ASN A 30 -4.28 -8.10 -7.56
N TRP A 31 -3.89 -9.05 -8.39
CA TRP A 31 -2.56 -9.17 -9.00
C TRP A 31 -2.69 -9.40 -10.50
N LYS A 32 -1.68 -8.98 -11.26
CA LYS A 32 -1.59 -9.17 -12.71
C LYS A 32 -0.18 -9.64 -13.09
N ALA A 33 -0.03 -10.36 -14.19
CA ALA A 33 1.29 -10.60 -14.74
C ALA A 33 1.95 -9.25 -15.09
N PHE A 34 3.23 -9.10 -14.74
CA PHE A 34 4.01 -7.95 -15.18
C PHE A 34 4.40 -8.17 -16.65
N PRO A 35 3.88 -7.36 -17.59
CA PRO A 35 3.96 -7.67 -19.02
C PRO A 35 5.38 -7.69 -19.58
N HIS A 36 6.35 -7.15 -18.84
CA HIS A 36 7.74 -7.04 -19.26
C HIS A 36 8.64 -8.17 -18.76
N CYS A 37 8.22 -8.90 -17.71
CA CYS A 37 9.01 -9.95 -17.09
C CYS A 37 8.16 -11.19 -16.87
N GLU A 38 8.44 -12.24 -17.66
CA GLU A 38 7.77 -13.52 -17.54
C GLU A 38 7.95 -14.10 -16.12
N GLY A 39 6.86 -14.61 -15.55
CA GLY A 39 6.86 -15.22 -14.22
C GLY A 39 6.89 -14.23 -13.05
N ILE A 40 6.86 -12.92 -13.30
CA ILE A 40 6.74 -11.89 -12.25
C ILE A 40 5.29 -11.38 -12.22
N ASP A 41 4.68 -11.42 -11.04
CA ASP A 41 3.40 -10.77 -10.78
C ASP A 41 3.61 -9.33 -10.28
N SER A 42 2.68 -8.45 -10.63
CA SER A 42 2.60 -7.07 -10.18
C SER A 42 1.30 -6.86 -9.38
N LEU A 43 1.41 -6.14 -8.26
CA LEU A 43 0.28 -5.81 -7.40
C LEU A 43 -0.52 -4.66 -8.04
N VAL A 44 -1.81 -4.89 -8.32
CA VAL A 44 -2.65 -3.90 -9.02
C VAL A 44 -2.76 -2.63 -8.17
N ASN A 45 -2.58 -1.45 -8.80
CA ASN A 45 -2.55 -0.11 -8.19
C ASN A 45 -1.32 0.21 -7.34
N PHE A 46 -0.30 -0.64 -7.31
CA PHE A 46 0.95 -0.38 -6.61
C PHE A 46 2.14 -0.46 -7.55
N PHE A 47 3.08 0.45 -7.34
CA PHE A 47 4.42 0.42 -7.93
C PHE A 47 5.31 -0.42 -7.01
N THR A 48 5.89 -1.50 -7.55
CA THR A 48 6.73 -2.43 -6.78
C THR A 48 8.21 -2.18 -7.04
N TYR A 49 9.08 -2.66 -6.15
CA TYR A 49 10.52 -2.61 -6.37
C TYR A 49 10.96 -3.36 -7.65
N ASP A 50 10.29 -4.47 -8.00
CA ASP A 50 10.58 -5.20 -9.24
C ASP A 50 10.31 -4.35 -10.48
N GLU A 51 9.23 -3.55 -10.47
CA GLU A 51 8.97 -2.55 -11.52
C GLU A 51 10.00 -1.42 -11.50
N PHE A 52 10.39 -0.94 -10.32
CA PHE A 52 11.41 0.09 -10.16
C PHE A 52 12.74 -0.31 -10.79
N ILE A 53 13.19 -1.54 -10.56
CA ILE A 53 14.42 -2.05 -11.17
C ILE A 53 14.30 -2.13 -12.69
N TYR A 54 13.17 -2.64 -13.20
CA TYR A 54 12.95 -2.76 -14.64
C TYR A 54 12.99 -1.40 -15.34
N TYR A 55 12.14 -0.47 -14.91
CA TYR A 55 12.03 0.86 -15.51
C TYR A 55 13.25 1.73 -15.21
N GLY A 56 13.86 1.60 -14.03
CA GLY A 56 15.09 2.29 -13.67
C GLY A 56 16.28 1.88 -14.56
N SER A 57 16.36 0.60 -14.94
CA SER A 57 17.35 0.14 -15.92
C SER A 57 17.19 0.84 -17.28
N ILE A 58 15.94 0.97 -17.74
CA ILE A 58 15.60 1.66 -19.00
C ILE A 58 15.92 3.15 -18.91
N GLN A 59 15.54 3.80 -17.80
CA GLN A 59 15.85 5.21 -17.57
C GLN A 59 17.36 5.47 -17.56
N GLY A 60 18.15 4.53 -17.04
CA GLY A 60 19.61 4.55 -17.08
C GLY A 60 20.22 4.21 -18.45
N GLY A 61 19.41 4.09 -19.51
CA GLY A 61 19.88 3.82 -20.87
C GLY A 61 20.26 2.36 -21.13
N LYS A 62 19.83 1.42 -20.29
CA LYS A 62 20.08 -0.02 -20.44
C LYS A 62 18.81 -0.76 -20.85
N ALA A 63 18.94 -2.03 -21.24
CA ALA A 63 17.78 -2.90 -21.41
C ALA A 63 17.05 -3.08 -20.07
N GLY A 64 15.72 -3.24 -20.10
CA GLY A 64 14.93 -3.53 -18.91
C GLY A 64 15.44 -4.79 -18.20
N TYR A 65 15.66 -4.70 -16.89
CA TYR A 65 16.17 -5.81 -16.09
C TYR A 65 15.03 -6.44 -15.30
N CYS A 66 14.81 -7.73 -15.51
CA CYS A 66 13.87 -8.53 -14.74
C CYS A 66 14.60 -9.19 -13.58
N ASN A 67 14.15 -8.89 -12.36
CA ASN A 67 14.69 -9.50 -11.16
C ASN A 67 14.35 -11.00 -11.12
N PRO A 68 15.34 -11.91 -11.10
CA PRO A 68 15.08 -13.36 -11.11
C PRO A 68 14.40 -13.86 -9.83
N THR A 69 14.46 -13.09 -8.74
CA THR A 69 13.84 -13.41 -7.45
C THR A 69 12.91 -12.27 -7.06
N PRO A 70 11.62 -12.31 -7.46
CA PRO A 70 10.66 -11.25 -7.17
C PRO A 70 10.60 -10.91 -5.69
N THR A 71 10.41 -9.63 -5.39
CA THR A 71 10.51 -9.11 -4.01
C THR A 71 9.15 -8.74 -3.43
N ALA A 72 8.18 -8.43 -4.28
CA ALA A 72 6.77 -8.33 -3.93
C ALA A 72 6.05 -9.61 -4.35
N ILE A 73 5.68 -10.46 -3.39
CA ILE A 73 5.13 -11.79 -3.63
C ILE A 73 3.76 -11.91 -2.95
N LYS A 74 2.77 -12.49 -3.62
CA LYS A 74 1.50 -12.89 -2.99
C LYS A 74 1.68 -14.15 -2.15
N THR A 75 1.19 -14.14 -0.91
CA THR A 75 1.27 -15.27 0.03
C THR A 75 -0.11 -15.64 0.55
N THR A 76 -0.31 -16.91 0.92
CA THR A 76 -1.55 -17.37 1.58
C THR A 76 -1.45 -17.37 3.11
N ASP A 77 -0.27 -17.06 3.68
CA ASP A 77 -0.18 -16.60 5.07
C ASP A 77 -0.72 -15.16 5.10
N LYS A 78 -1.90 -14.99 5.67
CA LYS A 78 -2.76 -13.82 5.47
C LYS A 78 -3.58 -13.51 6.71
N GLN A 79 -3.92 -12.23 6.89
CA GLN A 79 -4.78 -11.79 7.99
C GLN A 79 -6.28 -11.93 7.65
N SER A 80 -6.65 -11.64 6.41
CA SER A 80 -8.01 -11.72 5.86
C SER A 80 -7.92 -11.99 4.34
N GLY A 81 -9.05 -12.20 3.65
CA GLY A 81 -9.04 -12.42 2.20
C GLY A 81 -8.52 -13.79 1.76
N THR A 82 -7.79 -13.86 0.66
CA THR A 82 -7.10 -15.05 0.15
C THR A 82 -5.59 -14.88 0.22
N TYR A 83 -5.12 -13.64 0.00
CA TYR A 83 -3.72 -13.31 -0.13
C TYR A 83 -3.29 -12.22 0.84
N ALA A 84 -1.99 -12.12 1.05
CA ALA A 84 -1.32 -10.96 1.60
C ALA A 84 -0.11 -10.63 0.74
N LEU A 85 0.37 -9.38 0.84
CA LEU A 85 1.66 -8.99 0.31
C LEU A 85 2.77 -9.50 1.24
N LYS A 86 3.73 -10.22 0.67
CA LYS A 86 5.01 -10.53 1.30
C LYS A 86 6.10 -9.73 0.59
N LEU A 87 6.76 -8.85 1.35
CA LEU A 87 7.99 -8.21 0.92
C LEU A 87 9.19 -9.00 1.45
N THR A 88 10.15 -9.29 0.59
CA THR A 88 11.42 -9.94 0.98
C THR A 88 12.58 -9.11 0.50
N THR A 89 13.61 -8.93 1.33
CA THR A 89 14.87 -8.26 0.95
C THR A 89 15.49 -8.89 -0.30
N LEU A 90 16.06 -8.06 -1.18
CA LEU A 90 16.74 -8.53 -2.38
C LEU A 90 18.19 -8.88 -2.03
N ASN A 91 18.58 -10.13 -2.26
CA ASN A 91 19.97 -10.55 -2.15
C ASN A 91 20.69 -10.29 -3.47
N LEU A 92 21.64 -9.36 -3.47
CA LEU A 92 22.46 -8.97 -4.62
C LEU A 92 23.81 -9.72 -4.65
N GLY A 93 23.92 -10.83 -3.93
CA GLY A 93 25.13 -11.64 -3.84
C GLY A 93 26.27 -10.86 -3.16
N THR A 94 27.39 -10.70 -3.86
CA THR A 94 28.58 -10.01 -3.34
C THR A 94 28.36 -8.51 -3.08
N PHE A 95 27.28 -7.93 -3.63
CA PHE A 95 26.92 -6.53 -3.40
C PHE A 95 26.03 -6.33 -2.17
N GLY A 96 25.71 -7.40 -1.45
CA GLY A 96 24.94 -7.35 -0.21
C GLY A 96 23.43 -7.44 -0.43
N TYR A 97 22.68 -6.68 0.36
CA TYR A 97 21.23 -6.72 0.40
C TYR A 97 20.64 -5.35 0.08
N ALA A 98 19.52 -5.31 -0.63
CA ALA A 98 18.74 -4.09 -0.88
C ALA A 98 17.34 -4.19 -0.25
N SER A 99 16.89 -3.06 0.33
CA SER A 99 15.52 -2.89 0.79
C SER A 99 14.55 -2.89 -0.38
N ASN A 100 13.35 -3.41 -0.15
CA ASN A 100 12.28 -3.42 -1.16
C ASN A 100 11.06 -2.68 -0.63
N PHE A 101 10.20 -2.27 -1.56
CA PHE A 101 9.00 -1.52 -1.25
C PHE A 101 7.85 -1.91 -2.18
N VAL A 102 6.65 -1.54 -1.75
CA VAL A 102 5.53 -1.22 -2.63
C VAL A 102 5.07 0.19 -2.30
N GLN A 103 4.62 0.93 -3.30
CA GLN A 103 4.07 2.27 -3.13
C GLN A 103 2.76 2.38 -3.89
N LEU A 104 1.76 3.02 -3.30
CA LEU A 104 0.47 3.24 -3.96
C LEU A 104 0.65 4.12 -5.21
N GLY A 105 0.03 3.71 -6.31
CA GLY A 105 0.07 4.40 -7.60
C GLY A 105 0.69 3.57 -8.71
N SER A 106 0.73 4.15 -9.92
CA SER A 106 1.42 3.57 -11.07
C SER A 106 2.83 4.14 -11.18
N VAL A 107 3.71 3.45 -11.91
CA VAL A 107 5.01 4.01 -12.27
C VAL A 107 4.83 5.36 -12.99
N GLY A 108 5.64 6.33 -12.59
CA GLY A 108 5.68 7.66 -13.15
C GLY A 108 7.06 8.28 -12.99
N THR A 109 7.21 9.50 -13.50
CA THR A 109 8.42 10.30 -13.28
C THR A 109 8.03 11.64 -12.65
N TYR A 110 8.77 12.04 -11.62
CA TYR A 110 8.61 13.32 -10.95
C TYR A 110 9.99 13.95 -10.81
N ASP A 111 10.15 15.16 -11.35
CA ASP A 111 11.45 15.86 -11.43
C ASP A 111 12.59 14.98 -12.01
N GLY A 112 12.26 14.20 -13.04
CA GLY A 112 13.21 13.29 -13.68
C GLY A 112 13.59 12.06 -12.84
N LEU A 113 12.98 11.83 -11.67
CA LEU A 113 13.18 10.64 -10.86
C LEU A 113 12.00 9.68 -11.02
N LEU A 114 12.29 8.38 -11.09
CA LEU A 114 11.28 7.33 -11.13
C LEU A 114 10.57 7.25 -9.78
N GLY A 115 9.25 7.15 -9.79
CA GLY A 115 8.44 7.03 -8.58
C GLY A 115 7.03 6.54 -8.85
N ALA A 116 6.20 6.52 -7.80
CA ALA A 116 4.77 6.25 -7.95
C ALA A 116 3.97 7.55 -8.03
N THR A 117 2.91 7.56 -8.84
CA THR A 117 2.01 8.71 -9.01
C THR A 117 1.07 8.96 -7.82
N GLY A 118 1.03 8.07 -6.83
CA GLY A 118 -0.06 8.03 -5.86
C GLY A 118 -1.39 7.55 -6.46
N ALA A 119 -2.44 7.60 -5.65
CA ALA A 119 -3.82 7.37 -6.09
C ALA A 119 -4.70 8.56 -5.68
N PRO A 120 -5.61 9.03 -6.55
CA PRO A 120 -6.59 10.04 -6.18
C PRO A 120 -7.40 9.59 -4.96
N PHE A 121 -7.58 10.49 -4.01
CA PHE A 121 -8.28 10.23 -2.77
C PHE A 121 -9.24 11.36 -2.46
N THR A 122 -10.45 11.02 -2.01
CA THR A 122 -11.43 12.00 -1.54
C THR A 122 -11.60 11.88 -0.02
N GLY A 123 -11.63 13.03 0.65
CA GLY A 123 -11.76 13.11 2.09
C GLY A 123 -10.47 13.51 2.81
N ARG A 124 -10.50 13.42 4.15
CA ARG A 124 -9.45 13.90 5.04
C ARG A 124 -9.03 12.76 6.00
N PRO A 125 -8.15 11.84 5.57
CA PRO A 125 -7.80 10.67 6.37
C PRO A 125 -7.07 11.07 7.65
N THR A 126 -7.47 10.52 8.79
CA THR A 126 -6.85 10.83 10.10
C THR A 126 -5.81 9.80 10.53
N LYS A 127 -5.86 8.59 9.97
CA LYS A 127 -4.90 7.52 10.22
C LYS A 127 -4.89 6.50 9.08
N LEU A 128 -3.75 5.82 8.93
CA LEU A 128 -3.64 4.55 8.21
C LEU A 128 -3.66 3.40 9.22
N THR A 129 -4.45 2.37 8.97
CA THR A 129 -4.44 1.15 9.79
C THR A 129 -4.23 -0.06 8.92
N GLY A 130 -3.55 -1.06 9.45
CA GLY A 130 -3.38 -2.33 8.78
C GLY A 130 -2.84 -3.40 9.73
N TYR A 131 -2.38 -4.49 9.14
CA TYR A 131 -1.78 -5.60 9.86
C TYR A 131 -0.47 -6.00 9.20
N TYR A 132 0.51 -6.41 10.00
CA TYR A 132 1.80 -6.85 9.50
C TYR A 132 2.30 -8.09 10.24
N LYS A 133 3.18 -8.83 9.58
CA LYS A 133 4.17 -9.72 10.19
C LYS A 133 5.54 -9.25 9.76
N PHE A 134 6.53 -9.29 10.64
CA PHE A 134 7.87 -8.81 10.32
C PHE A 134 8.95 -9.68 10.95
N THR A 135 9.74 -10.36 10.12
CA THR A 135 10.94 -11.08 10.54
C THR A 135 12.15 -10.17 10.37
N LYS A 136 12.71 -9.68 11.48
CA LYS A 136 13.90 -8.84 11.45
C LYS A 136 15.15 -9.64 11.08
N GLY A 137 15.87 -9.20 10.05
CA GLY A 137 17.23 -9.64 9.76
C GLY A 137 18.27 -8.68 10.33
N GLY A 138 19.14 -9.11 11.24
CA GLY A 138 20.19 -8.23 11.78
C GLY A 138 19.64 -6.94 12.41
N THR A 139 20.03 -5.79 11.88
CA THR A 139 19.58 -4.44 12.32
C THR A 139 18.44 -3.87 11.50
N ASP A 140 17.77 -4.69 10.68
CA ASP A 140 16.74 -4.24 9.74
C ASP A 140 15.50 -3.63 10.44
N THR A 141 14.77 -2.80 9.69
CA THR A 141 13.60 -2.05 10.16
C THR A 141 12.49 -2.11 9.11
N LEU A 142 11.28 -2.47 9.51
CA LEU A 142 10.11 -2.32 8.65
C LEU A 142 9.56 -0.90 8.76
N GLY A 143 9.50 -0.20 7.64
CA GLY A 143 8.95 1.15 7.55
C GLY A 143 7.59 1.18 6.85
N PHE A 144 6.70 2.03 7.36
CA PHE A 144 5.48 2.45 6.70
C PHE A 144 5.46 3.97 6.65
N SER A 145 5.06 4.53 5.51
CA SER A 145 4.79 5.95 5.37
C SER A 145 3.51 6.17 4.58
N ILE A 146 2.81 7.24 4.91
CA ILE A 146 1.63 7.71 4.18
C ILE A 146 1.72 9.22 4.05
N ALA A 147 1.43 9.71 2.86
CA ALA A 147 1.29 11.13 2.59
C ALA A 147 0.00 11.38 1.84
N THR A 148 -0.60 12.53 2.10
CA THR A 148 -1.62 13.13 1.22
C THR A 148 -1.07 14.43 0.69
N SER A 149 -1.36 14.73 -0.56
CA SER A 149 -0.94 15.96 -1.22
C SER A 149 -2.09 16.52 -2.06
N ASN A 150 -2.08 17.84 -2.24
CA ASN A 150 -2.72 18.49 -3.37
C ASN A 150 -1.63 18.71 -4.44
N GLU A 151 -1.99 19.12 -5.66
CA GLU A 151 -1.12 19.23 -6.85
C GLU A 151 0.38 19.50 -6.59
N SER A 152 0.72 20.42 -5.67
CA SER A 152 2.10 20.79 -5.35
C SER A 152 2.50 20.64 -3.87
N ASP A 153 1.54 20.54 -2.93
CA ASP A 153 1.84 20.60 -1.49
C ASP A 153 1.51 19.31 -0.74
N PHE A 154 2.40 18.94 0.18
CA PHE A 154 2.14 17.90 1.18
C PHE A 154 1.13 18.40 2.22
N VAL A 155 -0.06 17.81 2.23
CA VAL A 155 -1.18 18.18 3.10
C VAL A 155 -1.10 17.49 4.46
N ALA A 156 -0.75 16.21 4.48
CA ALA A 156 -0.57 15.45 5.71
C ALA A 156 0.42 14.30 5.53
N PHE A 157 1.09 13.93 6.62
CA PHE A 157 2.07 12.86 6.64
C PHE A 157 1.95 12.01 7.91
N GLY A 158 2.28 10.73 7.80
CA GLY A 158 2.44 9.85 8.94
C GLY A 158 3.46 8.75 8.63
N GLU A 159 4.21 8.33 9.64
CA GLU A 159 5.20 7.27 9.53
C GLU A 159 5.19 6.33 10.73
N LEU A 160 5.66 5.11 10.51
CA LEU A 160 5.88 4.12 11.55
C LEU A 160 7.11 3.27 11.19
N SER A 161 8.01 3.13 12.15
CA SER A 161 9.18 2.26 12.05
C SER A 161 9.08 1.14 13.09
N ILE A 162 9.29 -0.10 12.64
CA ILE A 162 9.15 -1.30 13.45
C ILE A 162 10.48 -2.02 13.50
N ASN A 163 11.03 -2.10 14.71
CA ASN A 163 12.36 -2.63 14.98
C ASN A 163 12.34 -4.01 15.64
N GLU A 164 11.15 -4.55 15.95
CA GLU A 164 10.99 -5.83 16.66
C GLU A 164 10.22 -6.83 15.80
N SER A 165 10.61 -8.10 15.89
CA SER A 165 9.98 -9.14 15.08
C SER A 165 8.56 -9.48 15.55
N SER A 166 7.68 -9.80 14.61
CA SER A 166 6.32 -10.31 14.85
C SER A 166 5.99 -11.39 13.82
N ASN A 167 6.32 -12.64 14.14
CA ASN A 167 6.37 -13.72 13.14
C ASN A 167 5.31 -14.80 13.32
N SER A 168 4.69 -14.89 14.50
CA SER A 168 3.64 -15.89 14.77
C SER A 168 2.28 -15.42 14.24
N ASP A 169 1.90 -14.20 14.61
CA ASP A 169 0.58 -13.63 14.37
C ASP A 169 0.68 -12.23 13.75
N TYR A 170 -0.35 -11.87 12.99
CA TYR A 170 -0.47 -10.53 12.43
C TYR A 170 -0.69 -9.50 13.54
N THR A 171 0.18 -8.51 13.59
CA THR A 171 0.10 -7.39 14.54
C THR A 171 -0.60 -6.22 13.88
N LYS A 172 -1.61 -5.65 14.54
CA LYS A 172 -2.28 -4.44 14.06
C LYS A 172 -1.35 -3.24 14.24
N PHE A 173 -1.32 -2.36 13.24
CA PHE A 173 -0.68 -1.06 13.36
C PHE A 173 -1.68 0.08 13.10
N GLU A 174 -1.40 1.25 13.67
CA GLU A 174 -2.10 2.49 13.37
C GLU A 174 -1.06 3.61 13.23
N ILE A 175 -1.15 4.37 12.14
CA ILE A 175 -0.29 5.52 11.84
C ILE A 175 -1.19 6.75 11.81
N PRO A 176 -1.14 7.64 12.80
CA PRO A 176 -1.85 8.91 12.72
C PRO A 176 -1.27 9.77 11.58
N LEU A 177 -2.12 10.55 10.92
CA LEU A 177 -1.69 11.55 9.94
C LEU A 177 -1.68 12.92 10.59
N GLU A 178 -0.52 13.58 10.54
CA GLU A 178 -0.33 14.95 10.97
C GLU A 178 -0.57 15.89 9.78
N TYR A 179 -1.55 16.79 9.91
CA TYR A 179 -1.87 17.76 8.87
C TYR A 179 -1.00 19.00 9.01
N ASN A 180 -0.49 19.49 7.88
CA ASN A 180 0.18 20.77 7.83
C ASN A 180 -0.83 21.88 8.20
N PRO A 181 -0.62 22.62 9.31
CA PRO A 181 -1.57 23.63 9.76
C PRO A 181 -1.66 24.83 8.81
N LEU A 182 -0.69 25.02 7.92
CA LEU A 182 -0.66 26.10 6.93
C LEU A 182 -1.50 25.79 5.68
N ILE A 183 -1.89 24.52 5.48
CA ILE A 183 -2.71 24.10 4.34
C ILE A 183 -4.13 23.85 4.82
N THR A 184 -4.96 24.89 4.69
CA THR A 184 -6.36 24.89 5.13
C THR A 184 -7.29 24.70 3.93
N GLY A 185 -7.43 23.45 3.50
CA GLY A 185 -8.40 23.01 2.49
C GLY A 185 -8.60 21.50 2.60
N ASN A 186 -9.74 20.98 2.12
CA ASN A 186 -9.78 19.53 1.85
C ASN A 186 -8.81 19.22 0.70
N PRO A 187 -8.19 18.03 0.66
CA PRO A 187 -7.38 17.61 -0.49
C PRO A 187 -8.13 17.68 -1.84
N THR A 188 -9.46 17.79 -1.81
CA THR A 188 -10.36 17.87 -2.96
C THR A 188 -10.89 19.27 -3.27
N ASP A 189 -10.53 20.31 -2.51
CA ASP A 189 -11.07 21.66 -2.70
C ASP A 189 -10.27 22.45 -3.74
N ILE A 190 -9.99 21.88 -4.92
CA ILE A 190 -9.64 22.58 -6.18
C ILE A 190 -10.15 21.76 -7.37
#